data_AF-A0A4P5W8M2-F1
#
_entry.id   AF-A0A4P5W8M2-F1
#
_cell.length_a   1.000
_cell.length_b   1.000
_cell.length_c   1.000
_cell.angle_alpha   90.00
_cell.angle_beta   90.00
_cell.angle_gamma   90.00
#
_symmetry.space_group_name_H-M   'P 1'
#
loop_
_entity.id
_entity.type
_entity.pdbx_description
1 polymer ?
#
loop_
_entity_poly.entity_id
_entity_poly.type
_entity_poly.pdbx_seq_one_letter_code
_entity_poly.pdbx_strand_id
1 'polypeptide(L)'
;MNPDGDLMDRTLSLTLLAMFGAFAVAAAAGAAFAVMRPPAPEPAPRNVAILLDRSDSMEDGRGSSCPALELLTRRAFGIDGVRTGSNVRVFLSGDAVGQRMPVFGPAIQVPRREGGEMEGMDRMLQGAAIRAVREHCETNVSGLQLKRSPLYSSISGAVDTMHTDWRCSEAEPCTLLVRSDLQETEHKSVIAALRARDKKLSALVDALPALDLTGIDVKVCGTGESTEKIDEARATATDAVWRRVLPGVEVSPVCL
;
A
#
# COMPACT_ATOMS: atom_id res chain seq x y z
N MET A 1 -53.17 -34.90 -24.06
CA MET A 1 -54.40 -34.90 -23.24
C MET A 1 -55.12 -36.21 -23.47
N ASN A 2 -54.86 -37.21 -22.64
CA ASN A 2 -55.88 -38.06 -22.01
C ASN A 2 -55.20 -38.85 -20.88
N PRO A 3 -55.92 -39.12 -19.78
CA PRO A 3 -55.39 -39.61 -18.51
C PRO A 3 -55.58 -41.13 -18.36
N ASP A 4 -55.21 -41.62 -17.18
CA ASP A 4 -55.72 -42.81 -16.51
C ASP A 4 -55.35 -44.20 -17.06
N GLY A 5 -54.62 -44.92 -16.20
CA GLY A 5 -54.33 -46.34 -16.29
C GLY A 5 -54.04 -46.85 -14.88
N ASP A 6 -55.08 -46.81 -14.05
CA ASP A 6 -55.20 -47.44 -12.74
C ASP A 6 -55.41 -48.97 -12.89
N LEU A 7 -55.40 -49.68 -11.76
CA LEU A 7 -55.53 -51.12 -11.50
C LEU A 7 -54.21 -51.88 -11.38
N MET A 8 -53.72 -52.08 -10.15
CA MET A 8 -54.14 -53.14 -9.22
C MET A 8 -54.08 -54.54 -9.84
N ASP A 9 -53.14 -55.36 -9.38
CA ASP A 9 -53.59 -56.51 -8.61
C ASP A 9 -52.56 -56.95 -7.57
N ARG A 10 -53.04 -57.07 -6.34
CA ARG A 10 -52.35 -57.65 -5.19
C ARG A 10 -52.86 -59.06 -5.10
N THR A 11 -52.00 -60.06 -5.21
CA THR A 11 -52.26 -61.32 -4.52
C THR A 11 -50.99 -62.14 -4.32
N LEU A 12 -50.68 -62.30 -3.03
CA LEU A 12 -50.25 -63.54 -2.38
C LEU A 12 -49.02 -64.26 -2.98
N SER A 13 -47.93 -64.29 -2.22
CA SER A 13 -47.64 -65.52 -1.49
C SER A 13 -46.63 -65.28 -0.38
N LEU A 14 -47.10 -65.45 0.85
CA LEU A 14 -46.25 -65.72 2.01
C LEU A 14 -45.58 -67.09 1.83
N THR A 15 -44.57 -67.33 2.67
CA THR A 15 -43.86 -68.58 2.95
C THR A 15 -42.84 -69.07 1.90
N LEU A 16 -41.55 -68.80 2.15
CA LEU A 16 -40.66 -69.89 2.52
C LEU A 16 -39.49 -69.45 3.42
N LEU A 17 -39.24 -70.30 4.41
CA LEU A 17 -38.21 -70.27 5.43
C LEU A 17 -36.79 -70.01 4.89
N ALA A 18 -36.08 -69.17 5.65
CA ALA A 18 -34.80 -69.47 6.30
C ALA A 18 -33.78 -70.27 5.49
N MET A 19 -32.78 -69.57 4.94
CA MET A 19 -31.41 -70.09 4.90
C MET A 19 -30.40 -68.94 5.01
N PHE A 20 -29.65 -68.98 6.11
CA PHE A 20 -28.22 -68.71 6.19
C PHE A 20 -27.65 -67.44 5.54
N GLY A 21 -27.06 -66.59 6.38
CA GLY A 21 -26.03 -65.68 5.88
C GLY A 21 -25.73 -64.54 6.82
N ALA A 22 -25.08 -64.84 7.95
CA ALA A 22 -24.38 -63.84 8.74
C ALA A 22 -23.39 -63.08 7.83
N PHE A 23 -23.70 -61.84 7.48
CA PHE A 23 -22.72 -60.89 6.96
C PHE A 23 -22.79 -59.60 7.76
N ALA A 24 -21.89 -59.58 8.75
CA ALA A 24 -21.19 -58.44 9.30
C ALA A 24 -21.87 -57.07 9.13
N VAL A 25 -22.50 -56.61 10.22
CA VAL A 25 -22.56 -55.17 10.53
C VAL A 25 -21.12 -54.73 10.81
N ALA A 26 -20.39 -54.39 9.75
CA ALA A 26 -19.15 -53.63 9.88
C ALA A 26 -19.57 -52.21 10.27
N ALA A 27 -19.63 -51.96 11.57
CA ALA A 27 -19.65 -50.62 12.13
C ALA A 27 -18.42 -49.90 11.58
N ALA A 28 -18.63 -49.09 10.54
CA ALA A 28 -17.66 -48.13 10.07
C ALA A 28 -17.54 -47.04 11.14
N ALA A 29 -16.81 -47.36 12.21
CA ALA A 29 -16.10 -46.38 13.01
C ALA A 29 -14.95 -45.84 12.14
N GLY A 30 -15.31 -45.15 11.06
CA GLY A 30 -14.40 -44.26 10.37
C GLY A 30 -14.09 -43.16 11.36
N ALA A 31 -13.01 -43.31 12.10
CA ALA A 31 -12.40 -42.23 12.82
C ALA A 31 -12.21 -41.10 11.80
N ALA A 32 -13.08 -40.11 11.86
CA ALA A 32 -12.84 -38.83 11.23
C ALA A 32 -11.62 -38.26 11.95
N PHE A 33 -10.44 -38.63 11.48
CA PHE A 33 -9.26 -37.81 11.62
C PHE A 33 -9.62 -36.53 10.88
N ALA A 34 -10.28 -35.62 11.59
CA ALA A 34 -10.20 -34.21 11.28
C ALA A 34 -8.70 -33.93 11.28
N VAL A 35 -8.12 -33.99 10.09
CA VAL A 35 -6.77 -33.52 9.85
C VAL A 35 -6.83 -32.08 10.31
N MET A 36 -6.35 -31.84 11.53
CA MET A 36 -6.20 -30.50 12.08
C MET A 36 -5.14 -29.85 11.21
N ARG A 37 -5.59 -29.29 10.08
CA ARG A 37 -4.75 -28.49 9.23
C ARG A 37 -4.33 -27.33 10.13
N PRO A 38 -3.03 -27.17 10.41
CA PRO A 38 -2.58 -26.05 11.20
C PRO A 38 -3.17 -24.78 10.56
N PRO A 39 -3.67 -23.83 11.38
CA PRO A 39 -4.19 -22.58 10.85
C PRO A 39 -3.15 -21.99 9.91
N ALA A 40 -3.60 -21.45 8.78
CA ALA A 40 -2.71 -20.79 7.85
C ALA A 40 -1.90 -19.74 8.62
N PRO A 41 -0.58 -19.63 8.36
CA PRO A 41 0.23 -18.62 9.02
C PRO A 41 -0.41 -17.25 8.76
N GLU A 42 -0.47 -16.42 9.80
CA GLU A 42 -0.98 -15.06 9.62
C GLU A 42 -0.10 -14.31 8.60
N PRO A 43 -0.69 -13.47 7.75
CA PRO A 43 0.07 -12.69 6.78
C PRO A 43 1.09 -11.78 7.48
N ALA A 44 2.25 -11.56 6.88
CA ALA A 44 3.27 -10.68 7.44
C ALA A 44 2.71 -9.25 7.67
N PRO A 45 3.15 -8.54 8.72
CA PRO A 45 2.78 -7.14 8.93
C PRO A 45 3.29 -6.27 7.78
N ARG A 46 2.47 -5.32 7.33
CA ARG A 46 2.79 -4.43 6.21
C ARG A 46 3.60 -3.23 6.68
N ASN A 47 4.78 -3.01 6.09
CA ASN A 47 5.59 -1.82 6.36
C ASN A 47 5.14 -0.63 5.48
N VAL A 48 5.24 0.59 6.01
CA VAL A 48 4.83 1.80 5.31
C VAL A 48 5.94 2.85 5.31
N ALA A 49 6.27 3.34 4.13
CA ALA A 49 7.09 4.52 3.94
C ALA A 49 6.18 5.71 3.61
N ILE A 50 6.51 6.89 4.14
CA ILE A 50 5.85 8.15 3.81
C ILE A 50 6.92 9.05 3.19
N LEU A 51 6.74 9.49 1.95
CA LEU A 51 7.60 10.47 1.30
C LEU A 51 6.84 11.79 1.15
N LEU A 52 7.41 12.85 1.71
CA LEU A 52 6.87 14.20 1.58
C LEU A 52 7.68 15.00 0.55
N ASP A 53 7.00 15.45 -0.49
CA ASP A 53 7.51 16.45 -1.40
C ASP A 53 7.48 17.83 -0.74
N ARG A 54 8.61 18.53 -0.78
CA ARG A 54 8.83 19.85 -0.19
C ARG A 54 9.07 20.93 -1.25
N SER A 55 8.61 20.70 -2.48
CA SER A 55 8.60 21.73 -3.51
C SER A 55 7.75 22.95 -3.09
N ASP A 56 8.17 24.13 -3.55
CA ASP A 56 7.41 25.37 -3.42
C ASP A 56 6.05 25.31 -4.16
N SER A 57 5.87 24.34 -5.06
CA SER A 57 4.63 24.14 -5.80
C SER A 57 3.48 23.60 -4.95
N MET A 58 3.76 22.92 -3.83
CA MET A 58 2.72 22.41 -2.93
C MET A 58 2.02 23.55 -2.17
N GLU A 59 0.71 23.45 -1.90
CA GLU A 59 -0.04 24.46 -1.14
C GLU A 59 0.56 24.74 0.26
N ASP A 60 1.03 23.70 0.93
CA ASP A 60 1.75 23.84 2.21
C ASP A 60 3.21 24.30 2.04
N GLY A 61 3.69 24.38 0.79
CA GLY A 61 5.00 24.90 0.41
C GLY A 61 5.17 26.40 0.69
N ARG A 62 4.17 27.07 1.29
CA ARG A 62 4.31 28.42 1.88
C ARG A 62 4.16 28.44 3.40
N GLY A 63 3.98 27.27 4.02
CA GLY A 63 3.75 27.11 5.45
C GLY A 63 4.50 25.90 6.02
N SER A 64 3.98 25.36 7.12
CA SER A 64 4.52 24.16 7.75
C SER A 64 3.96 22.92 7.05
N SER A 65 4.82 22.00 6.59
CA SER A 65 4.39 20.72 6.03
C SER A 65 3.96 19.70 7.10
N CYS A 66 3.96 20.08 8.38
CA CYS A 66 3.65 19.19 9.50
C CYS A 66 2.20 18.68 9.52
N PRO A 67 1.16 19.50 9.24
CA PRO A 67 -0.22 19.02 9.18
C PRO A 67 -0.40 17.91 8.14
N ALA A 68 0.22 18.04 6.97
CA ALA A 68 0.19 17.01 5.95
C ALA A 68 0.93 15.74 6.37
N LEU A 69 2.09 15.88 7.01
CA LEU A 69 2.84 14.72 7.49
C LEU A 69 2.08 13.96 8.57
N GLU A 70 1.39 14.67 9.48
CA GLU A 70 0.49 14.05 10.45
C GLU A 70 -0.67 13.31 9.79
N LEU A 71 -1.26 13.89 8.76
CA LEU A 71 -2.36 13.28 8.01
C LEU A 71 -1.90 11.99 7.32
N LEU A 72 -0.76 12.02 6.61
CA LEU A 72 -0.18 10.84 5.97
C LEU A 72 0.20 9.78 7.01
N THR A 73 0.70 10.19 8.17
CA THR A 73 0.98 9.28 9.28
C THR A 73 -0.30 8.61 9.78
N ARG A 74 -1.40 9.37 9.97
CA ARG A 74 -2.71 8.79 10.31
C ARG A 74 -3.17 7.77 9.26
N ARG A 75 -3.03 8.11 7.99
CA ARG A 75 -3.39 7.25 6.86
C ARG A 75 -2.56 5.98 6.82
N ALA A 76 -1.25 6.07 7.08
CA ALA A 76 -0.37 4.90 7.16
C ALA A 76 -0.87 3.87 8.18
N PHE A 77 -1.32 4.32 9.35
CA PHE A 77 -1.92 3.44 10.37
C PHE A 77 -3.30 2.89 9.98
N GLY A 78 -3.97 3.46 8.98
CA GLY A 78 -5.25 2.97 8.46
C GLY A 78 -5.13 2.03 7.26
N ILE A 79 -3.90 1.69 6.83
CA ILE A 79 -3.69 0.74 5.73
C ILE A 79 -3.88 -0.69 6.24
N ASP A 80 -4.64 -1.50 5.50
CA ASP A 80 -4.84 -2.92 5.79
C ASP A 80 -3.51 -3.68 5.94
N GLY A 81 -3.38 -4.43 7.02
CA GLY A 81 -2.18 -5.19 7.35
C GLY A 81 -1.11 -4.40 8.12
N VAL A 82 -1.28 -3.09 8.30
CA VAL A 82 -0.45 -2.31 9.24
C VAL A 82 -0.90 -2.62 10.65
N ARG A 83 -0.02 -3.29 11.39
CA ARG A 83 -0.28 -3.77 12.75
C ARG A 83 1.01 -3.84 13.57
N THR A 84 0.91 -4.33 14.79
CA THR A 84 2.05 -4.67 15.65
C THR A 84 3.20 -5.32 14.87
N GLY A 85 4.41 -4.76 14.98
CA GLY A 85 5.60 -5.23 14.26
C GLY A 85 5.83 -4.59 12.89
N SER A 86 4.90 -3.77 12.39
CA SER A 86 5.11 -2.95 11.19
C SER A 86 6.09 -1.81 11.45
N ASN A 87 6.77 -1.37 10.41
CA ASN A 87 7.62 -0.17 10.43
C ASN A 87 6.92 0.95 9.64
N VAL A 88 6.84 2.13 10.24
CA VAL A 88 6.43 3.37 9.56
C VAL A 88 7.62 4.32 9.53
N ARG A 89 8.12 4.70 8.35
CA ARG A 89 9.25 5.62 8.22
C ARG A 89 8.90 6.80 7.33
N VAL A 90 9.31 7.99 7.77
CA VAL A 90 9.16 9.21 6.99
C VAL A 90 10.44 9.49 6.21
N PHE A 91 10.29 9.87 4.96
CA PHE A 91 11.30 10.36 4.04
C PHE A 91 10.90 11.78 3.61
N LEU A 92 11.89 12.66 3.48
CA LEU A 92 11.69 14.03 3.00
C LEU A 92 12.45 14.20 1.69
N SER A 93 11.85 14.85 0.70
CA SER A 93 12.56 15.18 -0.54
C SER A 93 13.67 16.20 -0.27
N GLY A 94 14.91 15.84 -0.64
CA GLY A 94 16.14 16.67 -0.55
C GLY A 94 16.57 17.07 0.87
N ASP A 95 17.64 17.86 0.98
CA ASP A 95 18.08 18.49 2.24
C ASP A 95 18.22 20.03 2.12
N ALA A 96 18.41 20.71 3.25
CA ALA A 96 18.58 22.17 3.33
C ALA A 96 19.82 22.70 2.58
N VAL A 97 20.75 21.82 2.21
CA VAL A 97 22.08 22.12 1.64
C VAL A 97 22.14 21.76 0.14
N GLY A 98 21.03 21.29 -0.44
CA GLY A 98 20.93 20.94 -1.86
C GLY A 98 21.41 19.52 -2.19
N GLN A 99 21.51 18.63 -1.21
CA GLN A 99 21.75 17.22 -1.48
C GLN A 99 20.49 16.57 -2.06
N ARG A 100 20.69 15.83 -3.14
CA ARG A 100 19.66 15.12 -3.91
C ARG A 100 19.19 13.82 -3.25
N MET A 101 19.64 13.57 -2.03
CA MET A 101 19.31 12.36 -1.29
C MET A 101 18.10 12.61 -0.38
N PRO A 102 17.20 11.63 -0.23
CA PRO A 102 16.13 11.74 0.74
C PRO A 102 16.72 11.88 2.15
N VAL A 103 16.24 12.86 2.90
CA VAL A 103 16.57 12.94 4.33
C VAL A 103 15.69 11.95 5.06
N PHE A 104 16.34 11.07 5.83
CA PHE A 104 15.65 10.13 6.69
C PHE A 104 14.99 10.90 7.84
N GLY A 105 13.66 10.88 7.87
CA GLY A 105 12.88 11.31 9.02
C GLY A 105 12.84 10.25 10.11
N PRO A 106 11.94 10.39 11.11
CA PRO A 106 11.82 9.44 12.19
C PRO A 106 11.42 8.06 11.65
N ALA A 107 12.08 7.03 12.17
CA ALA A 107 11.65 5.65 12.04
C ALA A 107 10.77 5.32 13.24
N ILE A 108 9.50 5.01 12.99
CA ILE A 108 8.52 4.67 14.00
C ILE A 108 8.24 3.18 13.87
N GLN A 109 8.74 2.41 14.80
CA GLN A 109 8.38 1.00 14.89
C GLN A 109 7.03 0.91 15.61
N VAL A 110 6.05 0.23 15.01
CA VAL A 110 4.80 -0.09 15.69
C VAL A 110 5.13 -1.15 16.74
N PRO A 111 5.13 -0.80 18.05
CA PRO A 111 5.75 -1.66 19.06
C PRO A 111 5.13 -3.04 19.08
N ARG A 112 5.97 -4.07 19.29
CA ARG A 112 5.53 -5.47 19.45
C ARG A 112 4.71 -5.59 20.73
N ARG A 113 3.51 -6.16 20.63
CA ARG A 113 2.61 -6.42 21.75
C ARG A 113 3.06 -7.72 22.42
N GLU A 114 3.50 -7.67 23.66
CA GLU A 114 3.48 -8.84 24.53
C GLU A 114 2.11 -8.92 25.20
N GLY A 115 1.17 -9.68 24.60
CA GLY A 115 -0.11 -10.05 25.23
C GLY A 115 -1.36 -9.23 24.84
N GLY A 116 -2.27 -9.89 24.11
CA GLY A 116 -3.75 -9.80 24.15
C GLY A 116 -4.48 -8.45 24.07
N GLU A 117 -5.28 -8.27 23.00
CA GLU A 117 -6.06 -7.11 22.48
C GLU A 117 -6.74 -6.13 23.48
N MET A 118 -6.61 -4.83 23.17
CA MET A 118 -7.44 -3.72 23.68
C MET A 118 -7.34 -2.59 22.66
N GLU A 119 -8.40 -2.37 21.88
CA GLU A 119 -8.54 -1.37 20.79
C GLU A 119 -8.21 0.09 21.20
N GLY A 120 -8.12 0.40 22.50
CA GLY A 120 -7.78 1.73 23.00
C GLY A 120 -6.28 2.09 22.92
N MET A 121 -5.40 1.08 22.93
CA MET A 121 -3.95 1.31 22.96
C MET A 121 -3.38 1.68 21.59
N ASP A 122 -4.00 1.20 20.50
CA ASP A 122 -3.60 1.54 19.13
C ASP A 122 -3.82 3.02 18.83
N ARG A 123 -4.92 3.61 19.35
CA ARG A 123 -5.15 5.06 19.27
C ARG A 123 -4.12 5.85 20.08
N MET A 124 -3.68 5.33 21.21
CA MET A 124 -2.65 5.96 22.04
C MET A 124 -1.28 5.93 21.35
N LEU A 125 -0.90 4.78 20.79
CA LEU A 125 0.34 4.60 20.03
C LEU A 125 0.35 5.45 18.76
N GLN A 126 -0.77 5.45 18.02
CA GLN A 126 -0.96 6.33 16.88
C GLN A 126 -0.84 7.80 17.30
N GLY A 127 -1.45 8.20 18.42
CA GLY A 127 -1.33 9.55 18.97
C GLY A 127 0.10 9.93 19.36
N ALA A 128 0.86 9.00 19.94
CA ALA A 128 2.27 9.20 20.28
C ALA A 128 3.15 9.30 19.03
N ALA A 129 2.92 8.43 18.04
CA ALA A 129 3.60 8.47 16.75
C ALA A 129 3.37 9.80 16.03
N ILE A 130 2.11 10.25 15.95
CA ILE A 130 1.74 11.54 15.34
C ILE A 130 2.42 12.70 16.07
N ARG A 131 2.50 12.65 17.40
CA ARG A 131 3.19 13.68 18.19
C ARG A 131 4.69 13.70 17.89
N ALA A 132 5.34 12.54 17.87
CA ALA A 132 6.76 12.43 17.54
C ALA A 132 7.05 12.93 16.12
N VAL A 133 6.16 12.62 15.16
CA VAL A 133 6.21 13.15 13.79
C VAL A 133 6.10 14.67 13.78
N ARG A 134 5.12 15.23 14.50
CA ARG A 134 4.93 16.68 14.62
C ARG A 134 6.17 17.35 15.21
N GLU A 135 6.66 16.88 16.35
CA GLU A 135 7.85 17.43 17.02
C GLU A 135 9.08 17.38 16.12
N HIS A 136 9.31 16.25 15.45
CA HIS A 136 10.39 16.12 14.48
C HIS A 136 10.23 17.08 13.31
N CYS A 137 9.01 17.23 12.79
CA CYS A 137 8.71 18.13 11.69
C CYS A 137 8.93 19.60 12.07
N GLU A 138 8.42 20.03 13.22
CA GLU A 138 8.60 21.39 13.72
C GLU A 138 10.08 21.72 13.95
N THR A 139 10.87 20.74 14.40
CA THR A 139 12.30 20.92 14.69
C THR A 139 13.19 20.88 13.45
N ASN A 140 12.92 19.95 12.52
CA ASN A 140 13.87 19.60 11.46
C ASN A 140 13.37 19.90 10.04
N VAL A 141 12.08 20.16 9.86
CA VAL A 141 11.44 20.24 8.54
C VAL A 141 10.82 21.59 8.29
N SER A 142 10.28 22.23 9.33
CA SER A 142 9.65 23.55 9.24
C SER A 142 10.63 24.58 8.65
N GLY A 143 10.21 25.25 7.58
CA GLY A 143 11.00 26.27 6.89
C GLY A 143 12.03 25.75 5.88
N LEU A 144 12.17 24.43 5.70
CA LEU A 144 13.01 23.84 4.66
C LEU A 144 12.20 23.59 3.39
N GLN A 145 12.25 24.56 2.49
CA GLN A 145 11.57 24.54 1.19
C GLN A 145 12.56 24.42 0.05
N LEU A 146 12.16 23.69 -0.99
CA LEU A 146 12.97 23.50 -2.19
C LEU A 146 12.27 24.16 -3.37
N LYS A 147 13.02 24.99 -4.09
CA LYS A 147 12.55 25.56 -5.36
C LYS A 147 12.20 24.52 -6.43
N ARG A 148 12.76 23.31 -6.30
CA ARG A 148 12.49 22.15 -7.14
C ARG A 148 12.68 20.88 -6.33
N SER A 149 11.77 19.93 -6.49
CA SER A 149 11.86 18.66 -5.78
C SER A 149 12.80 17.66 -6.47
N PRO A 150 13.72 16.98 -5.76
CA PRO A 150 14.38 15.78 -6.26
C PRO A 150 13.44 14.55 -6.14
N LEU A 151 12.16 14.69 -6.49
CA LEU A 151 11.11 13.70 -6.20
C LEU A 151 11.46 12.30 -6.70
N TYR A 152 11.87 12.17 -7.97
CA TYR A 152 12.24 10.88 -8.55
C TYR A 152 13.37 10.20 -7.75
N SER A 153 14.45 10.92 -7.45
CA SER A 153 15.57 10.38 -6.66
C SER A 153 15.15 10.05 -5.23
N SER A 154 14.19 10.79 -4.66
CA SER A 154 13.67 10.54 -3.33
C SER A 154 12.79 9.29 -3.28
N ILE A 155 11.95 9.07 -4.31
CA ILE A 155 11.18 7.84 -4.49
C ILE A 155 12.13 6.65 -4.68
N SER A 156 13.12 6.78 -5.56
CA SER A 156 14.14 5.74 -5.79
C SER A 156 14.84 5.36 -4.48
N GLY A 157 15.34 6.34 -3.72
CA GLY A 157 16.02 6.06 -2.46
C GLY A 157 15.11 5.46 -1.39
N ALA A 158 13.83 5.84 -1.35
CA ALA A 158 12.85 5.21 -0.47
C ALA A 158 12.60 3.75 -0.85
N VAL A 159 12.39 3.47 -2.14
CA VAL A 159 12.22 2.11 -2.68
C VAL A 159 13.45 1.24 -2.39
N ASP A 160 14.65 1.74 -2.64
CA ASP A 160 15.90 1.04 -2.33
C ASP A 160 15.96 0.70 -0.84
N THR A 161 15.68 1.66 0.04
CA THR A 161 15.63 1.46 1.49
C THR A 161 14.62 0.38 1.88
N MET A 162 13.44 0.37 1.24
CA MET A 162 12.39 -0.61 1.51
C MET A 162 12.83 -2.02 1.12
N HIS A 163 13.52 -2.19 0.00
CA HIS A 163 14.09 -3.49 -0.37
C HIS A 163 15.25 -3.91 0.53
N THR A 164 16.20 -3.01 0.83
CA THR A 164 17.40 -3.37 1.58
C THR A 164 17.13 -3.59 3.06
N ASP A 165 16.38 -2.69 3.68
CA ASP A 165 16.19 -2.68 5.13
C ASP A 165 14.98 -3.53 5.54
N TRP A 166 13.90 -3.48 4.76
CA TRP A 166 12.62 -4.10 5.12
C TRP A 166 12.31 -5.36 4.31
N ARG A 167 13.13 -5.70 3.31
CA ARG A 167 13.00 -6.90 2.49
C ARG A 167 11.63 -7.00 1.80
N CYS A 168 11.07 -5.86 1.42
CA CYS A 168 9.79 -5.79 0.73
C CYS A 168 9.78 -6.70 -0.50
N SER A 169 8.73 -7.52 -0.61
CA SER A 169 8.54 -8.53 -1.65
C SER A 169 7.05 -8.85 -1.82
N GLU A 170 6.67 -9.67 -2.78
CA GLU A 170 5.27 -10.09 -2.94
C GLU A 170 4.70 -10.82 -1.70
N ALA A 171 5.57 -11.50 -0.95
CA ALA A 171 5.18 -12.20 0.29
C ALA A 171 5.15 -11.27 1.52
N GLU A 172 5.95 -10.21 1.50
CA GLU A 172 6.04 -9.20 2.56
C GLU A 172 5.80 -7.82 1.93
N PRO A 173 4.54 -7.52 1.56
CA PRO A 173 4.25 -6.32 0.79
C PRO A 173 4.41 -5.09 1.66
N CYS A 174 4.86 -4.01 1.02
CA CYS A 174 5.05 -2.72 1.64
C CYS A 174 4.25 -1.65 0.90
N THR A 175 4.06 -0.49 1.52
CA THR A 175 3.39 0.64 0.88
C THR A 175 4.24 1.90 0.99
N LEU A 176 4.40 2.60 -0.12
CA LEU A 176 5.01 3.92 -0.17
C LEU A 176 3.91 4.96 -0.42
N LEU A 177 3.59 5.76 0.59
CA LEU A 177 2.72 6.92 0.48
C LEU A 177 3.55 8.14 0.08
N VAL A 178 3.27 8.72 -1.07
CA VAL A 178 3.95 9.92 -1.56
C VAL A 178 2.95 11.07 -1.58
N ARG A 179 3.26 12.18 -0.92
CA ARG A 179 2.55 13.43 -1.15
C ARG A 179 3.35 14.30 -2.09
N SER A 180 2.80 14.58 -3.26
CA SER A 180 3.39 15.44 -4.28
C SER A 180 2.32 15.87 -5.28
N ASP A 181 2.48 17.06 -5.84
CA ASP A 181 1.67 17.53 -6.96
C ASP A 181 2.17 16.99 -8.31
N LEU A 182 3.29 16.27 -8.31
CA LEU A 182 3.96 15.68 -9.46
C LEU A 182 4.48 16.69 -10.51
N GLN A 183 4.35 17.99 -10.24
CA GLN A 183 4.66 19.04 -11.23
C GLN A 183 6.14 19.41 -11.23
N GLU A 184 6.77 19.38 -10.06
CA GLU A 184 8.15 19.79 -9.90
C GLU A 184 9.09 18.60 -9.76
N THR A 185 10.15 18.62 -10.59
CA THR A 185 11.23 17.65 -10.47
C THR A 185 12.54 18.26 -10.93
N GLU A 186 13.64 17.91 -10.27
CA GLU A 186 15.00 18.24 -10.70
C GLU A 186 15.52 17.30 -11.81
N HIS A 187 14.86 16.16 -12.02
CA HIS A 187 15.36 15.13 -12.91
C HIS A 187 15.15 15.54 -14.37
N LYS A 188 16.25 15.88 -15.07
CA LYS A 188 16.22 16.44 -16.44
C LYS A 188 15.37 15.62 -17.43
N SER A 189 15.43 14.29 -17.35
CA SER A 189 14.63 13.42 -18.24
C SER A 189 13.13 13.49 -17.94
N VAL A 190 12.74 13.61 -16.66
CA VAL A 190 11.33 13.80 -16.28
C VAL A 190 10.87 15.19 -16.69
N ILE A 191 11.68 16.24 -16.49
CA ILE A 191 11.39 17.60 -17.00
C ILE A 191 11.20 17.58 -18.52
N ALA A 192 12.08 16.89 -19.25
CA ALA A 192 11.98 16.76 -20.69
C ALA A 192 10.71 16.01 -21.10
N ALA A 193 10.35 14.95 -20.38
CA ALA A 193 9.13 14.17 -20.59
C ALA A 193 7.86 15.01 -20.36
N LEU A 194 7.79 15.75 -19.24
CA LEU A 194 6.69 16.66 -18.91
C LEU A 194 6.50 17.79 -19.94
N ARG A 195 7.58 18.18 -20.63
CA ARG A 195 7.56 19.22 -21.69
C ARG A 195 7.37 18.65 -23.10
N ALA A 196 7.52 17.33 -23.28
CA ALA A 196 7.45 16.70 -24.58
C ALA A 196 6.00 16.53 -25.03
N ARG A 197 5.77 16.67 -26.35
CA ARG A 197 4.52 16.20 -26.98
C ARG A 197 4.64 14.71 -27.26
N ASP A 198 3.52 13.97 -27.13
CA ASP A 198 3.39 12.50 -27.06
C ASP A 198 4.45 11.66 -27.80
N LYS A 199 4.81 12.01 -29.05
CA LYS A 199 5.75 11.24 -29.86
C LYS A 199 7.18 11.13 -29.30
N LYS A 200 7.59 12.03 -28.40
CA LYS A 200 8.91 11.98 -27.73
C LYS A 200 8.84 11.49 -26.28
N LEU A 201 7.62 11.31 -25.74
CA LEU A 201 7.42 10.97 -24.34
C LEU A 201 7.96 9.57 -24.02
N SER A 202 7.66 8.58 -24.85
CA SER A 202 8.10 7.20 -24.62
C SER A 202 9.62 7.09 -24.57
N ALA A 203 10.34 7.61 -25.56
CA ALA A 203 11.80 7.56 -25.60
C ALA A 203 12.49 8.30 -24.42
N LEU A 204 11.85 9.33 -23.85
CA LEU A 204 12.37 10.06 -22.69
C LEU A 204 12.11 9.34 -21.37
N VAL A 205 10.98 8.64 -21.27
CA VAL A 205 10.66 7.82 -20.10
C VAL A 205 11.45 6.51 -20.11
N ASP A 206 11.63 5.87 -21.28
CA ASP A 206 12.47 4.67 -21.44
C ASP A 206 13.94 4.92 -21.09
N ALA A 207 14.37 6.19 -21.10
CA ALA A 207 15.71 6.60 -20.67
C ALA A 207 15.85 6.77 -19.15
N LEU A 208 14.76 6.71 -18.39
CA LEU A 208 14.80 6.67 -16.92
C LEU A 208 15.11 5.24 -16.46
N PRO A 209 15.95 5.05 -15.43
CA PRO A 209 16.10 3.74 -14.82
C PRO A 209 14.73 3.21 -14.36
N ALA A 210 14.38 1.98 -14.73
CA ALA A 210 13.18 1.37 -14.20
C ALA A 210 13.36 1.18 -12.69
N LEU A 211 12.40 1.64 -11.90
CA LEU A 211 12.35 1.36 -10.47
C LEU A 211 11.75 -0.03 -10.27
N ASP A 212 12.44 -0.87 -9.51
CA ASP A 212 11.88 -2.15 -9.06
C ASP A 212 10.85 -1.86 -7.97
N LEU A 213 9.57 -2.07 -8.29
CA LEU A 213 8.45 -1.88 -7.36
C LEU A 213 7.89 -3.23 -6.89
N THR A 214 8.64 -4.32 -7.04
CA THR A 214 8.17 -5.67 -6.69
C THR A 214 7.81 -5.73 -5.19
N GLY A 215 6.53 -5.97 -4.89
CA GLY A 215 6.05 -5.99 -3.51
C GLY A 215 5.93 -4.62 -2.84
N ILE A 216 5.99 -3.52 -3.59
CA ILE A 216 5.84 -2.16 -3.08
C ILE A 216 4.66 -1.49 -3.78
N ASP A 217 3.58 -1.26 -3.03
CA ASP A 217 2.44 -0.49 -3.50
C ASP A 217 2.74 1.02 -3.36
N VAL A 218 2.90 1.73 -4.48
CA VAL A 218 3.14 3.18 -4.47
C VAL A 218 1.81 3.92 -4.64
N LYS A 219 1.50 4.80 -3.69
CA LYS A 219 0.30 5.66 -3.71
C LYS A 219 0.74 7.11 -3.65
N VAL A 220 0.50 7.87 -4.70
CA VAL A 220 0.74 9.30 -4.79
C VAL A 220 -0.56 10.06 -4.54
N CYS A 221 -0.51 11.09 -3.71
CA CYS A 221 -1.62 12.00 -3.50
C CYS A 221 -1.17 13.48 -3.52
N GLY A 222 -2.12 14.39 -3.73
CA GLY A 222 -1.87 15.84 -3.68
C GLY A 222 -1.70 16.49 -5.05
N THR A 223 -2.06 15.81 -6.15
CA THR A 223 -2.01 16.41 -7.51
C THR A 223 -2.99 17.58 -7.69
N GLY A 224 -4.01 17.69 -6.84
CA GLY A 224 -4.91 18.84 -6.74
C GLY A 224 -4.52 19.89 -5.70
N GLU A 225 -3.47 19.65 -4.90
CA GLU A 225 -3.00 20.53 -3.80
C GLU A 225 -1.83 21.43 -4.25
N SER A 226 -1.82 21.84 -5.52
CA SER A 226 -0.76 22.69 -6.08
C SER A 226 -1.13 24.17 -6.02
N THR A 227 -0.15 25.01 -5.69
CA THR A 227 -0.25 26.47 -5.78
C THR A 227 -0.33 26.96 -7.23
N GLU A 228 0.23 26.20 -8.18
CA GLU A 228 0.11 26.49 -9.61
C GLU A 228 -1.18 25.85 -10.14
N LYS A 229 -2.13 26.69 -10.55
CA LYS A 229 -3.29 26.22 -11.33
C LYS A 229 -2.82 25.78 -12.70
N ILE A 230 -2.60 24.49 -12.87
CA ILE A 230 -2.40 23.89 -14.18
C ILE A 230 -3.73 23.55 -14.82
N ASP A 231 -3.79 23.63 -16.15
CA ASP A 231 -4.95 23.14 -16.89
C ASP A 231 -5.04 21.61 -16.85
N GLU A 232 -6.24 21.10 -17.12
CA GLU A 232 -6.54 19.66 -17.10
C GLU A 232 -5.66 18.86 -18.07
N ALA A 233 -5.28 19.46 -19.20
CA ALA A 233 -4.43 18.81 -20.20
C ALA A 233 -3.00 18.59 -19.65
N ARG A 234 -2.43 19.58 -18.97
CA ARG A 234 -1.13 19.48 -18.30
C ARG A 234 -1.21 18.52 -17.11
N ALA A 235 -2.28 18.52 -16.33
CA ALA A 235 -2.47 17.55 -15.24
C ALA A 235 -2.51 16.11 -15.76
N THR A 236 -3.24 15.87 -16.84
CA THR A 236 -3.33 14.57 -17.52
C THR A 236 -1.97 14.12 -18.06
N ALA A 237 -1.22 15.04 -18.68
CA ALA A 237 0.12 14.74 -19.18
C ALA A 237 1.09 14.39 -18.05
N THR A 238 1.05 15.13 -16.94
CA THR A 238 1.84 14.85 -15.74
C THR A 238 1.54 13.46 -15.18
N ASP A 239 0.26 13.12 -14.97
CA ASP A 239 -0.15 11.78 -14.50
C ASP A 239 0.35 10.67 -15.45
N ALA A 240 0.18 10.86 -16.76
CA ALA A 240 0.63 9.90 -17.76
C ALA A 240 2.16 9.69 -17.76
N VAL A 241 2.95 10.75 -17.53
CA VAL A 241 4.40 10.63 -17.38
C VAL A 241 4.72 9.79 -16.14
N TRP A 242 4.16 10.15 -14.98
CA TRP A 242 4.48 9.49 -13.73
C TRP A 242 4.01 8.04 -13.65
N ARG A 243 2.88 7.69 -14.25
CA ARG A 243 2.44 6.28 -14.38
C ARG A 243 3.36 5.42 -15.23
N ARG A 244 4.10 6.03 -16.16
CA ARG A 244 5.12 5.31 -16.93
C ARG A 244 6.44 5.22 -16.17
N VAL A 245 6.80 6.25 -15.41
CA VAL A 245 7.98 6.26 -14.54
C VAL A 245 7.81 5.29 -13.36
N LEU A 246 6.60 5.16 -12.84
CA LEU A 246 6.21 4.33 -11.70
C LEU A 246 5.05 3.41 -12.13
N PRO A 247 5.34 2.29 -12.81
CA PRO A 247 4.30 1.36 -13.23
C PRO A 247 3.45 0.88 -12.06
N GLY A 248 2.12 0.95 -12.20
CA GLY A 248 1.20 0.51 -11.15
C GLY A 248 0.94 1.54 -10.03
N VAL A 249 1.49 2.75 -10.12
CA VAL A 249 1.22 3.82 -9.15
C VAL A 249 -0.26 4.21 -9.12
N GLU A 250 -0.82 4.30 -7.93
CA GLU A 250 -2.12 4.92 -7.70
C GLU A 250 -1.94 6.42 -7.50
N VAL A 251 -2.61 7.25 -8.31
CA VAL A 251 -2.55 8.72 -8.20
C VAL A 251 -3.92 9.25 -7.81
N SER A 252 -3.95 10.05 -6.73
CA SER A 252 -5.15 10.71 -6.21
C SER A 252 -4.98 12.23 -6.17
N PRO A 253 -6.01 13.02 -6.54
CA PRO A 253 -5.96 14.47 -6.44
C PRO A 253 -5.78 14.96 -5.01
N VAL A 254 -6.35 14.25 -4.04
CA VAL A 254 -6.35 14.66 -2.63
C VAL A 254 -5.73 13.56 -1.78
N CYS A 255 -4.99 13.97 -0.74
CA CYS A 255 -4.47 13.05 0.28
C CYS A 255 -5.53 12.60 1.31
N LEU A 256 -6.73 13.18 1.27
CA LEU A 256 -7.91 12.89 2.10
C LEU A 256 -8.82 11.84 1.46
#